data_AF-A0A497GZW0-F1
#
_entry.id   AF-A0A497GZW0-F1
#
_cell.length_a   1.000
_cell.length_b   1.000
_cell.length_c   1.000
_cell.angle_alpha   90.00
_cell.angle_beta   90.00
_cell.angle_gamma   90.00
#
_symmetry.space_group_name_H-M   'P 1'
#
loop_
_entity.id
_entity.type
_entity.pdbx_description
1 polymer ?
#
loop_
_entity_poly.entity_id
_entity_poly.type
_entity_poly.pdbx_seq_one_letter_code
_entity_poly.pdbx_strand_id
1 'polypeptide(L)'
;MEFDFGPISRTVDASTGKGDAINFASLPIHEAMTALLAGSNRDEFVAWLWHDIFKALFHWPRRTNWSHLPDVPCTMPKIQEARFAKATNVPVGLVATHHPRAYRRCQNILQSLPSFSYMEESTLSNEFDQVAIGREAHFIQLSFLAEPATHTALLRAVITNAFMEVVTKMVADTIERELASKTPTFKRVRYAFDFRRVQLSSPPTHSEIASLAKQYNMLVSSDELVIEHLVPLAKPDLDGRHAQVVIDLTAEPPTAKRFDEGVISLVELLTVYQDSRTVLMGIPQFLQIDTGQLREQVISAAEMRLRNLDIRTLASEDELKRQAKAWSRVDWGALPLIRQGRDIDLLAHVFAEQVEIRQIGGGQSTEKVRLLSEIVSRPVVLLRSKSRRCRFCNTAFDSDLPPGEAVVGGYFTDVEHVGFGGDICPMCRVYFLNSHKSRTKAEKAQGITGDRKGYRGAFALVSPSSHFTYAEDQCQLVEQPPLDMGGRFANPLQRATVTLQEYGLFNMLSRRIIARIWTQMDAANRTKPLPLPYLGAILLTQDNRDQIVTMFNCLELLFDTVELLAYPFKVTVQPAVELSFEMAVNDLQKHHTKHTYLKANPSVISVDPNSKFTILVTTDSRWR
;
A
#
# COMPACT_ATOMS: atom_id res chain seq x y z
N MET A 1 2.44 13.41 -15.70
CA MET A 1 1.07 12.84 -15.66
C MET A 1 0.22 13.68 -14.71
N GLU A 2 -1.08 13.87 -14.93
CA GLU A 2 -1.95 14.58 -13.97
C GLU A 2 -2.93 13.60 -13.30
N PHE A 3 -3.03 13.65 -11.97
CA PHE A 3 -4.05 12.96 -11.19
C PHE A 3 -4.94 13.97 -10.47
N ASP A 4 -6.24 13.82 -10.65
CA ASP A 4 -7.26 14.63 -10.01
C ASP A 4 -8.11 13.74 -9.11
N PHE A 5 -7.92 13.86 -7.79
CA PHE A 5 -8.73 13.15 -6.81
C PHE A 5 -9.82 14.05 -6.22
N GLY A 6 -10.14 15.16 -6.88
CA GLY A 6 -11.15 16.12 -6.47
C GLY A 6 -10.67 17.10 -5.38
N PRO A 7 -11.59 17.70 -4.62
CA PRO A 7 -11.28 18.66 -3.56
C PRO A 7 -10.57 18.00 -2.37
N ILE A 8 -9.80 18.80 -1.62
CA ILE A 8 -9.16 18.32 -0.38
C ILE A 8 -10.13 18.21 0.78
N SER A 9 -9.79 17.30 1.69
CA SER A 9 -10.50 17.04 2.95
C SER A 9 -10.20 18.08 4.04
N ARG A 10 -8.99 18.63 4.19
CA ARG A 10 -8.74 19.50 5.36
C ARG A 10 -7.54 20.45 5.25
N THR A 11 -7.61 21.51 6.07
CA THR A 11 -6.51 22.45 6.34
C THR A 11 -6.33 22.63 7.85
N VAL A 12 -5.44 21.90 8.55
CA VAL A 12 -5.11 22.24 9.95
C VAL A 12 -3.66 21.87 10.28
N ASP A 13 -2.98 22.80 10.94
CA ASP A 13 -1.65 22.63 11.54
C ASP A 13 -1.80 22.49 13.07
N ALA A 14 -1.37 21.35 13.62
CA ALA A 14 -1.26 21.13 15.07
C ALA A 14 0.16 21.34 15.60
N SER A 15 1.17 21.41 14.71
CA SER A 15 2.59 21.47 15.07
C SER A 15 3.01 22.83 15.63
N THR A 16 2.42 23.90 15.11
CA THR A 16 2.72 25.28 15.53
C THR A 16 1.60 25.93 16.33
N GLY A 17 0.40 25.33 16.36
CA GLY A 17 -0.81 25.91 16.94
C GLY A 17 -1.33 27.17 16.20
N LYS A 18 -0.71 27.57 15.08
CA LYS A 18 -1.08 28.78 14.32
C LYS A 18 -2.06 28.50 13.19
N GLY A 19 -2.20 27.23 12.78
CA GLY A 19 -3.15 26.82 11.75
C GLY A 19 -2.69 27.18 10.34
N ASP A 20 -1.39 27.19 10.03
CA ASP A 20 -0.86 27.72 8.77
C ASP A 20 -0.36 26.66 7.78
N ALA A 21 -0.71 25.38 7.99
CA ALA A 21 -0.35 24.27 7.10
C ALA A 21 -1.60 23.58 6.51
N ILE A 22 -1.43 23.04 5.30
CA ILE A 22 -2.43 22.22 4.59
C ILE A 22 -1.82 20.86 4.27
N ASN A 23 -2.62 19.82 4.51
CA ASN A 23 -2.30 18.44 4.16
C ASN A 23 -3.05 18.09 2.86
N PHE A 24 -2.39 17.42 1.92
CA PHE A 24 -2.95 17.05 0.60
C PHE A 24 -3.82 15.79 0.67
N ALA A 25 -4.69 15.71 1.67
CA ALA A 25 -5.65 14.62 1.78
C ALA A 25 -6.80 14.87 0.81
N SER A 26 -6.89 14.10 -0.27
CA SER A 26 -8.09 14.06 -1.12
C SER A 26 -9.32 13.72 -0.29
N LEU A 27 -10.43 14.42 -0.52
CA LEU A 27 -11.70 14.15 0.16
C LEU A 27 -12.15 12.69 -0.03
N PRO A 28 -12.32 12.15 -1.25
CA PRO A 28 -12.67 10.74 -1.46
C PRO A 28 -11.79 9.73 -0.70
N ILE A 29 -10.46 9.93 -0.74
CA ILE A 29 -9.51 9.02 -0.10
C ILE A 29 -9.63 9.10 1.42
N HIS A 30 -9.78 10.32 1.94
CA HIS A 30 -9.98 10.57 3.36
C HIS A 30 -11.23 9.86 3.89
N GLU A 31 -12.39 10.09 3.26
CA GLU A 31 -13.65 9.45 3.67
C GLU A 31 -13.53 7.93 3.68
N ALA A 32 -12.93 7.36 2.63
CA ALA A 32 -12.80 5.91 2.49
C ALA A 32 -11.83 5.29 3.51
N MET A 33 -10.66 5.90 3.72
CA MET A 33 -9.70 5.44 4.72
C MET A 33 -10.27 5.57 6.14
N THR A 34 -10.98 6.66 6.44
CA THR A 34 -11.64 6.84 7.74
C THR A 34 -12.76 5.82 7.92
N ALA A 35 -13.61 5.59 6.92
CA ALA A 35 -14.63 4.53 6.98
C ALA A 35 -14.01 3.15 7.28
N LEU A 36 -12.91 2.82 6.60
CA LEU A 36 -12.18 1.57 6.80
C LEU A 36 -11.50 1.46 8.17
N LEU A 37 -11.17 2.55 8.85
CA LEU A 37 -10.45 2.51 10.12
C LEU A 37 -11.32 2.85 11.33
N ALA A 38 -12.50 3.42 11.12
CA ALA A 38 -13.34 3.97 12.16
C ALA A 38 -14.72 3.33 12.23
N GLY A 39 -15.23 2.77 11.12
CA GLY A 39 -16.52 2.09 11.14
C GLY A 39 -16.45 0.86 12.04
N SER A 40 -17.19 0.87 13.16
CA SER A 40 -17.30 -0.27 14.09
C SER A 40 -18.42 -1.25 13.75
N ASN A 41 -19.23 -0.89 12.76
CA ASN A 41 -20.30 -1.71 12.21
C ASN A 41 -20.67 -1.16 10.82
N ARG A 42 -21.56 -1.86 10.13
CA ARG A 42 -22.16 -1.43 8.86
C ARG A 42 -22.61 0.03 8.82
N ASP A 43 -23.40 0.49 9.80
CA ASP A 43 -24.03 1.82 9.73
C ASP A 43 -23.00 2.93 9.88
N GLU A 44 -22.02 2.75 10.77
CA GLU A 44 -20.89 3.67 10.91
C GLU A 44 -19.98 3.67 9.67
N PHE A 45 -19.68 2.50 9.10
CA PHE A 45 -18.89 2.40 7.87
C PHE A 45 -19.54 3.21 6.72
N VAL A 46 -20.85 3.04 6.52
CA VAL A 46 -21.58 3.78 5.48
C VAL A 46 -21.70 5.27 5.83
N ALA A 47 -21.91 5.62 7.09
CA ALA A 47 -22.00 7.01 7.54
C ALA A 47 -20.68 7.77 7.35
N TRP A 48 -19.53 7.13 7.58
CA TRP A 48 -18.21 7.72 7.34
C TRP A 48 -17.96 8.07 5.87
N LEU A 49 -18.54 7.34 4.92
CA LEU A 49 -18.43 7.65 3.48
C LEU A 49 -19.20 8.91 3.06
N TRP A 50 -19.97 9.51 3.96
CA TRP A 50 -20.71 10.75 3.70
C TRP A 50 -20.28 11.91 4.59
N HIS A 51 -19.53 11.65 5.67
CA HIS A 51 -19.42 12.58 6.82
C HIS A 51 -18.99 13.99 6.43
N ASP A 52 -18.18 14.11 5.39
CA ASP A 52 -17.51 15.35 5.04
C ASP A 52 -17.70 15.77 3.58
N ILE A 53 -18.72 15.22 2.93
CA ILE A 53 -19.12 15.51 1.56
C ILE A 53 -19.28 17.02 1.26
N PHE A 54 -19.63 17.86 2.25
CA PHE A 54 -19.85 19.30 2.05
C PHE A 54 -18.59 20.17 2.08
N LYS A 55 -17.40 19.57 2.26
CA LYS A 55 -16.15 20.32 2.42
C LYS A 55 -15.84 21.28 1.30
N ALA A 56 -16.18 20.93 0.07
CA ALA A 56 -16.01 21.82 -1.07
C ALA A 56 -16.95 23.06 -1.04
N LEU A 57 -17.95 23.11 -0.13
CA LEU A 57 -18.77 24.30 0.15
C LEU A 57 -18.52 24.97 1.50
N PHE A 58 -17.43 24.67 2.21
CA PHE A 58 -17.23 25.34 3.50
C PHE A 58 -17.15 26.84 3.32
N HIS A 59 -18.07 27.53 3.99
CA HIS A 59 -18.07 28.98 4.04
C HIS A 59 -17.15 29.42 5.18
N TRP A 60 -16.06 30.11 4.82
CA TRP A 60 -15.11 30.71 5.76
C TRP A 60 -15.32 32.22 5.83
N PRO A 61 -16.21 32.74 6.70
CA PRO A 61 -16.33 34.17 6.90
C PRO A 61 -15.09 34.79 7.56
N ARG A 62 -14.31 34.00 8.30
CA ARG A 62 -13.02 34.39 8.90
C ARG A 62 -12.07 33.21 8.84
N ARG A 63 -10.75 33.46 8.84
CA ARG A 63 -9.70 32.41 8.72
C ARG A 63 -9.87 31.19 9.64
N THR A 64 -10.45 31.36 10.83
CA THR A 64 -10.64 30.30 11.82
C THR A 64 -12.11 29.94 12.08
N ASN A 65 -13.05 30.64 11.44
CA ASN A 65 -14.48 30.44 11.66
C ASN A 65 -15.13 30.00 10.36
N TRP A 66 -15.76 28.83 10.40
CA TRP A 66 -16.49 28.25 9.29
C TRP A 66 -17.85 27.76 9.72
N SER A 67 -18.72 27.62 8.73
CA SER A 67 -19.99 26.94 8.90
C SER A 67 -20.22 25.92 7.78
N HIS A 68 -20.71 24.75 8.19
CA HIS A 68 -21.36 23.80 7.29
C HIS A 68 -22.76 24.32 6.95
N LEU A 69 -22.89 25.10 5.89
CA LEU A 69 -24.15 25.63 5.38
C LEU A 69 -24.87 26.56 6.40
N PRO A 70 -25.37 27.72 5.96
CA PRO A 70 -26.22 28.55 6.80
C PRO A 70 -27.63 27.95 6.97
N ASP A 71 -28.21 28.13 8.16
CA ASP A 71 -29.66 28.08 8.46
C ASP A 71 -30.37 26.77 8.86
N VAL A 72 -29.78 25.89 9.68
CA VAL A 72 -30.61 24.93 10.46
C VAL A 72 -30.07 24.75 11.89
N PRO A 73 -30.90 24.89 12.95
CA PRO A 73 -30.48 24.63 14.32
C PRO A 73 -30.06 23.16 14.52
N CYS A 74 -29.17 22.92 15.49
CA CYS A 74 -28.64 21.61 15.94
C CYS A 74 -29.69 20.50 16.17
N THR A 75 -30.97 20.85 16.21
CA THR A 75 -32.07 20.04 16.73
C THR A 75 -32.92 19.37 15.64
N MET A 76 -32.64 19.61 14.36
CA MET A 76 -33.37 19.02 13.23
C MET A 76 -32.43 18.20 12.35
N PRO A 77 -32.79 16.96 11.96
CA PRO A 77 -32.08 16.26 10.91
C PRO A 77 -32.01 17.13 9.65
N LYS A 78 -30.80 17.37 9.13
CA LYS A 78 -30.64 18.13 7.89
C LYS A 78 -31.39 17.39 6.78
N ILE A 79 -32.05 18.11 5.87
CA ILE A 79 -32.76 17.50 4.72
C ILE A 79 -31.83 16.54 3.96
N GLN A 80 -30.55 16.89 3.84
CA GLN A 80 -29.52 16.08 3.20
C GLN A 80 -29.18 14.82 3.99
N GLU A 81 -29.09 14.88 5.31
CA GLU A 81 -28.88 13.71 6.17
C GLU A 81 -30.12 12.80 6.17
N ALA A 82 -31.32 13.36 6.18
CA ALA A 82 -32.56 12.59 6.05
C ALA A 82 -32.66 11.88 4.68
N ARG A 83 -32.21 12.55 3.60
CA ARG A 83 -32.06 11.91 2.28
C ARG A 83 -31.01 10.81 2.31
N PHE A 84 -29.87 11.06 2.96
CA PHE A 84 -28.81 10.07 3.14
C PHE A 84 -29.33 8.83 3.85
N ALA A 85 -29.86 8.99 5.05
CA ALA A 85 -30.44 7.95 5.88
C ALA A 85 -31.55 7.17 5.18
N LYS A 86 -32.43 7.85 4.43
CA LYS A 86 -33.47 7.17 3.64
C LYS A 86 -32.86 6.31 2.53
N ALA A 87 -31.83 6.80 1.86
CA ALA A 87 -31.20 6.10 0.75
C ALA A 87 -30.31 4.95 1.22
N THR A 88 -29.58 5.09 2.33
CA THR A 88 -28.64 4.09 2.84
C THR A 88 -29.17 3.27 4.00
N ASN A 89 -30.36 3.58 4.52
CA ASN A 89 -30.94 2.96 5.72
C ASN A 89 -30.05 3.08 6.97
N VAL A 90 -29.15 4.06 6.99
CA VAL A 90 -28.38 4.45 8.18
C VAL A 90 -29.29 5.27 9.10
N PRO A 91 -29.18 5.16 10.44
CA PRO A 91 -29.98 5.97 11.35
C PRO A 91 -29.81 7.48 11.12
N VAL A 92 -30.94 8.18 11.03
CA VAL A 92 -30.96 9.64 10.97
C VAL A 92 -30.31 10.22 12.24
N GLY A 93 -29.40 11.18 12.07
CA GLY A 93 -28.68 11.81 13.18
C GLY A 93 -27.33 11.18 13.47
N LEU A 94 -27.04 9.97 12.97
CA LEU A 94 -25.76 9.30 13.21
C LEU A 94 -24.59 10.15 12.71
N VAL A 95 -24.68 10.69 11.49
CA VAL A 95 -23.60 11.50 10.95
C VAL A 95 -23.38 12.74 11.81
N ALA A 96 -24.43 13.40 12.28
CA ALA A 96 -24.28 14.63 13.07
C ALA A 96 -23.47 14.44 14.38
N THR A 97 -23.30 13.21 14.87
CA THR A 97 -22.63 12.94 16.16
C THR A 97 -21.11 12.79 16.11
N HIS A 98 -20.48 12.72 14.92
CA HIS A 98 -19.04 12.43 14.80
C HIS A 98 -18.11 13.57 15.24
N HIS A 99 -18.60 14.80 15.38
CA HIS A 99 -17.80 15.95 15.82
C HIS A 99 -17.96 16.22 17.33
N PRO A 100 -16.90 16.08 18.15
CA PRO A 100 -16.96 16.21 19.62
C PRO A 100 -17.45 17.58 20.12
N ARG A 101 -17.19 18.65 19.35
CA ARG A 101 -17.63 20.02 19.69
C ARG A 101 -19.11 20.25 19.41
N ALA A 102 -19.66 19.62 18.37
CA ALA A 102 -21.09 19.65 18.08
C ALA A 102 -21.85 18.82 19.14
N TYR A 103 -21.33 17.64 19.47
CA TYR A 103 -21.84 16.78 20.54
C TYR A 103 -21.92 17.52 21.90
N ARG A 104 -20.84 18.21 22.30
CA ARG A 104 -20.79 18.99 23.54
C ARG A 104 -21.73 20.21 23.56
N ARG A 105 -21.89 20.93 22.44
CA ARG A 105 -22.77 22.11 22.39
C ARG A 105 -24.26 21.77 22.43
N CYS A 106 -24.62 20.57 21.97
CA CYS A 106 -26.02 20.15 21.82
C CYS A 106 -26.32 18.92 22.72
N GLN A 107 -25.57 18.78 23.81
CA GLN A 107 -25.49 17.61 24.72
C GLN A 107 -26.85 17.12 25.23
N ASN A 108 -27.77 18.02 25.57
CA ASN A 108 -29.08 17.67 26.14
C ASN A 108 -30.04 17.03 25.11
N ILE A 109 -29.74 17.13 23.81
CA ILE A 109 -30.60 16.67 22.71
C ILE A 109 -29.92 15.56 21.90
N LEU A 110 -28.58 15.60 21.77
CA LEU A 110 -27.81 14.58 21.05
C LEU A 110 -27.61 13.28 21.85
N GLN A 111 -27.85 13.27 23.17
CA GLN A 111 -27.79 12.05 23.99
C GLN A 111 -28.83 10.98 23.59
N SER A 112 -29.92 11.37 22.92
CA SER A 112 -30.94 10.44 22.42
C SER A 112 -30.67 9.93 21.00
N LEU A 113 -29.68 10.49 20.30
CA LEU A 113 -29.30 10.07 18.95
C LEU A 113 -28.24 8.96 18.99
N PRO A 114 -28.23 8.06 17.99
CA PRO A 114 -27.14 7.11 17.84
C PRO A 114 -25.83 7.84 17.60
N SER A 115 -24.75 7.40 18.25
CA SER A 115 -23.44 8.01 18.17
C SER A 115 -22.40 7.07 17.58
N PHE A 116 -21.41 7.61 16.87
CA PHE A 116 -20.24 6.84 16.48
C PHE A 116 -19.49 6.30 17.70
N SER A 117 -19.05 5.05 17.59
CA SER A 117 -18.20 4.39 18.58
C SER A 117 -16.83 5.04 18.66
N TYR A 118 -16.32 5.49 17.52
CA TYR A 118 -15.04 6.19 17.41
C TYR A 118 -15.22 7.56 16.79
N MET A 119 -14.61 8.57 17.41
CA MET A 119 -14.59 9.93 16.88
C MET A 119 -13.43 10.11 15.89
N GLU A 120 -13.46 11.21 15.13
CA GLU A 120 -12.41 11.57 14.18
C GLU A 120 -11.00 11.53 14.83
N GLU A 121 -10.87 12.02 16.07
CA GLU A 121 -9.61 12.00 16.82
C GLU A 121 -9.08 10.60 17.20
N SER A 122 -9.94 9.57 17.10
CA SER A 122 -9.65 8.21 17.57
C SER A 122 -9.00 7.31 16.51
N THR A 123 -9.28 7.50 15.22
CA THR A 123 -9.07 6.45 14.20
C THR A 123 -8.06 6.83 13.14
N LEU A 124 -7.94 8.11 12.84
CA LEU A 124 -6.84 8.69 12.08
C LEU A 124 -6.71 10.10 12.63
N SER A 125 -5.55 10.44 13.18
CA SER A 125 -5.43 11.77 13.74
C SER A 125 -5.37 12.76 12.57
N ASN A 126 -6.54 13.34 12.24
CA ASN A 126 -6.72 14.28 11.12
C ASN A 126 -6.02 15.63 11.34
N GLU A 127 -5.23 15.73 12.41
CA GLU A 127 -4.67 16.95 12.96
C GLU A 127 -3.26 16.75 13.52
N PHE A 128 -2.33 15.97 12.94
CA PHE A 128 -1.03 15.82 13.62
C PHE A 128 0.17 15.65 12.71
N ASP A 129 1.24 16.31 13.16
CA ASP A 129 2.63 16.01 12.89
C ASP A 129 2.85 14.52 12.59
N GLN A 130 3.44 14.22 11.43
CA GLN A 130 4.26 13.07 10.95
C GLN A 130 4.44 11.75 11.76
N VAL A 131 3.76 11.55 12.89
CA VAL A 131 4.33 10.87 14.04
C VAL A 131 3.29 9.99 14.75
N ALA A 132 2.15 9.64 14.13
CA ALA A 132 1.12 8.83 14.80
C ALA A 132 0.35 7.91 13.85
N ILE A 133 0.23 6.63 14.22
CA ILE A 133 -0.91 5.80 13.78
C ILE A 133 -2.07 6.02 14.77
N GLY A 134 -3.32 6.17 14.29
CA GLY A 134 -4.47 6.60 15.09
C GLY A 134 -4.64 5.82 16.41
N ARG A 135 -5.14 6.49 17.46
CA ARG A 135 -5.19 5.99 18.86
C ARG A 135 -5.83 4.61 18.98
N GLU A 136 -6.97 4.43 18.32
CA GLU A 136 -7.82 3.24 18.36
C GLU A 136 -7.83 2.51 17.01
N ALA A 137 -7.07 2.99 16.00
CA ALA A 137 -7.03 2.32 14.70
C ALA A 137 -6.26 1.02 14.75
N HIS A 138 -6.77 0.05 14.00
CA HIS A 138 -6.16 -1.25 13.84
C HIS A 138 -5.37 -1.31 12.54
N PHE A 139 -4.18 -1.86 12.63
CA PHE A 139 -3.34 -2.17 11.49
C PHE A 139 -2.80 -3.59 11.59
N ILE A 140 -2.45 -4.16 10.45
CA ILE A 140 -1.58 -5.34 10.38
C ILE A 140 -0.27 -4.91 9.74
N GLN A 141 0.82 -5.34 10.35
CA GLN A 141 2.15 -5.15 9.81
C GLN A 141 2.72 -6.50 9.37
N LEU A 142 3.21 -6.56 8.12
CA LEU A 142 4.19 -7.55 7.66
C LEU A 142 5.58 -6.93 7.76
N SER A 143 6.50 -7.62 8.42
CA SER A 143 7.89 -7.20 8.59
C SER A 143 8.85 -8.30 8.17
N PHE A 144 9.83 -7.96 7.33
CA PHE A 144 10.99 -8.79 7.05
C PHE A 144 12.13 -8.39 7.97
N LEU A 145 12.52 -9.29 8.88
CA LEU A 145 13.66 -9.16 9.79
C LEU A 145 14.97 -9.48 9.04
N ALA A 146 15.04 -9.13 7.77
CA ALA A 146 16.19 -9.36 6.93
C ALA A 146 16.55 -8.09 6.16
N GLU A 147 17.83 -7.78 6.12
CA GLU A 147 18.40 -6.72 5.28
C GLU A 147 18.02 -6.99 3.81
N PRO A 148 17.37 -6.04 3.12
CA PRO A 148 17.04 -6.15 1.71
C PRO A 148 18.27 -6.46 0.89
N ALA A 149 18.17 -7.52 0.11
CA ALA A 149 19.19 -7.89 -0.85
C ALA A 149 18.54 -8.32 -2.15
N THR A 150 19.17 -7.98 -3.28
CA THR A 150 18.65 -8.24 -4.63
C THR A 150 18.27 -9.71 -4.81
N HIS A 151 19.11 -10.64 -4.38
CA HIS A 151 18.83 -12.08 -4.48
C HIS A 151 17.60 -12.52 -3.65
N THR A 152 17.23 -11.81 -2.58
CA THR A 152 16.01 -12.13 -1.82
C THR A 152 14.75 -11.40 -2.30
N ALA A 153 14.89 -10.46 -3.25
CA ALA A 153 13.81 -9.56 -3.65
C ALA A 153 12.60 -10.31 -4.25
N LEU A 154 12.85 -11.33 -5.06
CA LEU A 154 11.76 -12.13 -5.66
C LEU A 154 10.92 -12.83 -4.58
N LEU A 155 11.57 -13.52 -3.64
CA LEU A 155 10.88 -14.22 -2.55
C LEU A 155 10.09 -13.24 -1.67
N ARG A 156 10.67 -12.08 -1.33
CA ARG A 156 9.96 -11.03 -0.60
C ARG A 156 8.74 -10.55 -1.36
N ALA A 157 8.86 -10.26 -2.66
CA ALA A 157 7.74 -9.81 -3.49
C ALA A 157 6.61 -10.86 -3.54
N VAL A 158 6.95 -12.16 -3.62
CA VAL A 158 5.95 -13.24 -3.58
C VAL A 158 5.25 -13.30 -2.21
N ILE A 159 6.00 -13.22 -1.11
CA ILE A 159 5.44 -13.21 0.25
C ILE A 159 4.56 -11.97 0.46
N THR A 160 5.03 -10.79 0.06
CA THR A 160 4.27 -9.55 0.21
C THR A 160 2.98 -9.58 -0.62
N ASN A 161 3.05 -10.03 -1.88
CA ASN A 161 1.86 -10.16 -2.71
C ASN A 161 0.83 -11.13 -2.10
N ALA A 162 1.29 -12.26 -1.54
CA ALA A 162 0.43 -13.19 -0.83
C ALA A 162 -0.19 -12.58 0.44
N PHE A 163 0.59 -11.85 1.23
CA PHE A 163 0.10 -11.13 2.42
C PHE A 163 -1.01 -10.15 2.06
N MET A 164 -0.75 -9.29 1.08
CA MET A 164 -1.71 -8.27 0.66
C MET A 164 -2.98 -8.86 0.07
N GLU A 165 -2.88 -9.94 -0.70
CA GLU A 165 -4.03 -10.67 -1.21
C GLU A 165 -4.92 -11.21 -0.09
N VAL A 166 -4.31 -11.94 0.86
CA VAL A 166 -5.07 -12.59 1.94
C VAL A 166 -5.77 -11.56 2.80
N VAL A 167 -5.06 -10.48 3.19
CA VAL A 167 -5.64 -9.39 3.98
C VAL A 167 -6.77 -8.70 3.20
N THR A 168 -6.55 -8.37 1.92
CA THR A 168 -7.56 -7.68 1.11
C THR A 168 -8.83 -8.51 0.95
N LYS A 169 -8.69 -9.82 0.69
CA LYS A 169 -9.83 -10.75 0.59
C LYS A 169 -10.60 -10.84 1.90
N MET A 170 -9.89 -11.02 3.02
CA MET A 170 -10.49 -11.07 4.35
C MET A 170 -11.26 -9.79 4.70
N VAL A 171 -10.72 -8.62 4.35
CA VAL A 171 -11.39 -7.33 4.54
C VAL A 171 -12.62 -7.21 3.63
N ALA A 172 -12.50 -7.52 2.34
CA ALA A 172 -13.61 -7.44 1.39
C ALA A 172 -14.78 -8.35 1.81
N ASP A 173 -14.50 -9.60 2.18
CA ASP A 173 -15.50 -10.57 2.64
C ASP A 173 -16.21 -10.07 3.92
N THR A 174 -15.50 -9.32 4.77
CA THR A 174 -16.07 -8.77 5.99
C THR A 174 -16.92 -7.54 5.71
N ILE A 175 -16.47 -6.64 4.83
CA ILE A 175 -17.29 -5.51 4.38
C ILE A 175 -18.56 -6.01 3.69
N GLU A 176 -18.47 -7.02 2.81
CA GLU A 176 -19.63 -7.59 2.13
C GLU A 176 -20.64 -8.18 3.12
N ARG A 177 -20.17 -8.93 4.12
CA ARG A 177 -21.03 -9.48 5.19
C ARG A 177 -21.69 -8.39 6.03
N GLU A 178 -20.93 -7.36 6.42
CA GLU A 178 -21.47 -6.23 7.18
C GLU A 178 -22.54 -5.50 6.36
N LEU A 179 -22.24 -5.16 5.11
CA LEU A 179 -23.17 -4.45 4.23
C LEU A 179 -24.44 -5.28 3.94
N ALA A 180 -24.34 -6.61 3.83
CA ALA A 180 -25.48 -7.51 3.61
C ALA A 180 -26.52 -7.51 4.74
N SER A 181 -26.19 -7.01 5.93
CA SER A 181 -27.11 -6.97 7.07
C SER A 181 -28.35 -6.10 6.84
N LYS A 182 -28.28 -5.09 5.96
CA LYS A 182 -29.38 -4.15 5.67
C LYS A 182 -29.34 -3.66 4.23
N THR A 183 -30.51 -3.52 3.60
CA THR A 183 -30.64 -2.84 2.31
C THR A 183 -30.50 -1.32 2.45
N PRO A 184 -29.95 -0.62 1.44
CA PRO A 184 -29.21 -1.15 0.29
C PRO A 184 -27.76 -1.54 0.63
N THR A 185 -27.25 -2.49 -0.15
CA THR A 185 -25.83 -2.86 -0.21
C THR A 185 -25.19 -2.19 -1.42
N PHE A 186 -23.88 -1.94 -1.38
CA PHE A 186 -23.10 -1.51 -2.55
C PHE A 186 -21.69 -2.11 -2.47
N LYS A 187 -21.05 -2.32 -3.62
CA LYS A 187 -19.67 -2.81 -3.70
C LYS A 187 -18.68 -1.72 -4.09
N ARG A 188 -19.17 -0.60 -4.62
CA ARG A 188 -18.36 0.53 -5.07
C ARG A 188 -18.91 1.85 -4.55
N VAL A 189 -18.03 2.83 -4.36
CA VAL A 189 -18.37 4.21 -3.98
C VAL A 189 -17.80 5.14 -5.03
N ARG A 190 -18.60 6.04 -5.60
CA ARG A 190 -18.19 6.98 -6.65
C ARG A 190 -18.42 8.40 -6.18
N TYR A 191 -17.34 9.17 -6.08
CA TYR A 191 -17.40 10.62 -5.90
C TYR A 191 -17.28 11.29 -7.27
N ALA A 192 -18.21 12.16 -7.63
CA ALA A 192 -18.25 12.89 -8.89
C ALA A 192 -18.32 14.39 -8.60
N PHE A 193 -17.24 15.11 -8.90
CA PHE A 193 -17.10 16.54 -8.69
C PHE A 193 -17.26 17.27 -10.02
N ASP A 194 -18.16 18.25 -10.04
CA ASP A 194 -18.39 19.12 -11.18
C ASP A 194 -17.94 20.53 -10.82
N PHE A 195 -16.87 21.00 -11.47
CA PHE A 195 -16.31 22.31 -11.22
C PHE A 195 -16.98 23.33 -12.13
N ARG A 196 -17.77 24.23 -11.54
CA ARG A 196 -18.51 25.24 -12.31
C ARG A 196 -18.29 26.62 -11.76
N ARG A 197 -18.20 27.57 -12.68
CA ARG A 197 -18.24 28.98 -12.33
C ARG A 197 -19.59 29.34 -11.72
N VAL A 198 -19.54 29.99 -10.57
CA VAL A 198 -20.72 30.49 -9.89
C VAL A 198 -20.63 32.01 -9.78
N GLN A 199 -21.75 32.69 -10.03
CA GLN A 199 -21.87 34.11 -9.72
C GLN A 199 -22.41 34.22 -8.30
N LEU A 200 -21.52 34.52 -7.36
CA LEU A 200 -21.87 34.81 -5.98
C LEU A 200 -21.69 36.29 -5.70
N SER A 201 -22.57 36.85 -4.87
CA SER A 201 -22.32 38.16 -4.27
C SER A 201 -21.04 38.14 -3.41
N SER A 202 -20.48 39.32 -3.15
CA SER A 202 -19.28 39.46 -2.32
C SER A 202 -19.61 40.40 -1.14
N PRO A 203 -19.82 39.88 0.08
CA PRO A 203 -19.76 38.47 0.49
C PRO A 203 -20.97 37.63 0.04
N PRO A 204 -20.83 36.30 -0.20
CA PRO A 204 -21.96 35.45 -0.56
C PRO A 204 -23.04 35.43 0.53
N THR A 205 -24.29 35.52 0.12
CA THR A 205 -25.46 35.45 0.99
C THR A 205 -25.75 34.01 1.44
N HIS A 206 -26.48 33.87 2.55
CA HIS A 206 -26.89 32.57 3.07
C HIS A 206 -27.76 31.80 2.06
N SER A 207 -28.62 32.49 1.32
CA SER A 207 -29.48 31.90 0.28
C SER A 207 -28.69 31.39 -0.92
N GLU A 208 -27.64 32.08 -1.35
CA GLU A 208 -26.75 31.63 -2.44
C GLU A 208 -26.01 30.34 -2.03
N ILE A 209 -25.44 30.30 -0.82
CA ILE A 209 -24.76 29.11 -0.29
C ILE A 209 -25.75 27.93 -0.17
N ALA A 210 -26.95 28.17 0.34
CA ALA A 210 -28.00 27.15 0.44
C ALA A 210 -28.48 26.66 -0.93
N SER A 211 -28.47 27.51 -1.96
CA SER A 211 -28.80 27.13 -3.34
C SER A 211 -27.78 26.17 -3.93
N LEU A 212 -26.48 26.44 -3.74
CA LEU A 212 -25.41 25.52 -4.14
C LEU A 212 -25.56 24.17 -3.43
N ALA A 213 -25.89 24.19 -2.13
CA ALA A 213 -26.06 22.98 -1.33
C ALA A 213 -27.24 22.10 -1.75
N LYS A 214 -28.22 22.64 -2.46
CA LYS A 214 -29.35 21.86 -3.00
C LYS A 214 -28.97 21.07 -4.24
N GLN A 215 -27.82 21.35 -4.85
CA GLN A 215 -27.33 20.66 -6.05
C GLN A 215 -26.58 19.37 -5.72
N TYR A 216 -26.35 19.07 -4.44
CA TYR A 216 -25.85 17.77 -4.02
C TYR A 216 -26.86 16.67 -4.23
N ASN A 217 -26.36 15.56 -4.77
CA ASN A 217 -27.14 14.39 -5.00
C ASN A 217 -26.39 13.15 -4.55
N MET A 218 -27.15 12.19 -4.05
CA MET A 218 -26.63 10.88 -3.68
C MET A 218 -27.58 9.81 -4.18
N LEU A 219 -27.01 8.84 -4.87
CA LEU A 219 -27.73 7.73 -5.47
C LEU A 219 -27.16 6.42 -4.93
N VAL A 220 -28.03 5.51 -4.50
CA VAL A 220 -27.61 4.18 -4.06
C VAL A 220 -28.27 3.15 -4.94
N SER A 221 -27.44 2.31 -5.54
CA SER A 221 -27.82 1.13 -6.31
C SER A 221 -27.25 -0.13 -5.64
N SER A 222 -27.62 -1.31 -6.10
CA SER A 222 -27.15 -2.59 -5.53
C SER A 222 -25.63 -2.76 -5.51
N ASP A 223 -24.94 -2.10 -6.45
CA ASP A 223 -23.50 -2.25 -6.64
C ASP A 223 -22.73 -0.95 -6.40
N GLU A 224 -23.39 0.21 -6.37
CA GLU A 224 -22.71 1.51 -6.30
C GLU A 224 -23.44 2.54 -5.40
N LEU A 225 -22.67 3.21 -4.54
CA LEU A 225 -23.01 4.47 -3.87
C LEU A 225 -22.39 5.62 -4.65
N VAL A 226 -23.19 6.49 -5.26
CA VAL A 226 -22.74 7.65 -6.04
C VAL A 226 -22.99 8.93 -5.25
N ILE A 227 -21.97 9.76 -5.14
CA ILE A 227 -21.90 11.05 -4.45
C ILE A 227 -21.56 12.12 -5.50
N GLU A 228 -22.52 12.97 -5.84
CA GLU A 228 -22.35 14.03 -6.85
C GLU A 228 -22.26 15.40 -6.16
N HIS A 229 -21.21 16.16 -6.49
CA HIS A 229 -20.86 17.40 -5.81
C HIS A 229 -20.45 18.53 -6.78
N LEU A 230 -21.08 19.71 -6.64
CA LEU A 230 -20.67 20.94 -7.31
C LEU A 230 -19.51 21.63 -6.58
N VAL A 231 -18.40 21.90 -7.25
CA VAL A 231 -17.30 22.71 -6.71
C VAL A 231 -17.40 24.11 -7.32
N PRO A 232 -17.72 25.15 -6.51
CA PRO A 232 -17.84 26.51 -7.01
C PRO A 232 -16.47 27.11 -7.32
N LEU A 233 -16.35 27.74 -8.48
CA LEU A 233 -15.11 28.35 -8.97
C LEU A 233 -15.22 29.87 -9.14
N ALA A 234 -14.08 30.55 -9.01
CA ALA A 234 -13.93 31.97 -9.35
C ALA A 234 -13.34 32.16 -10.76
N LYS A 235 -12.35 31.33 -11.13
CA LYS A 235 -11.58 31.45 -12.37
C LYS A 235 -12.16 30.58 -13.50
N PRO A 236 -11.97 31.00 -14.77
CA PRO A 236 -12.41 30.25 -15.94
C PRO A 236 -11.63 28.95 -16.19
N ASP A 237 -10.38 28.85 -15.75
CA ASP A 237 -9.46 27.79 -16.18
C ASP A 237 -9.82 26.39 -15.65
N LEU A 238 -10.65 26.33 -14.61
CA LEU A 238 -11.15 25.09 -14.00
C LEU A 238 -12.61 24.80 -14.40
N ASP A 239 -13.26 25.71 -15.12
CA ASP A 239 -14.68 25.64 -15.45
C ASP A 239 -14.98 24.51 -16.44
N GLY A 240 -15.97 23.68 -16.14
CA GLY A 240 -16.32 22.50 -16.93
C GLY A 240 -15.41 21.28 -16.68
N ARG A 241 -14.45 21.38 -15.75
CA ARG A 241 -13.65 20.24 -15.31
C ARG A 241 -14.54 19.27 -14.51
N HIS A 242 -14.36 17.97 -14.75
CA HIS A 242 -15.06 16.91 -14.03
C HIS A 242 -14.04 15.94 -13.44
N ALA A 243 -14.13 15.72 -12.13
CA ALA A 243 -13.28 14.74 -11.44
C ALA A 243 -14.15 13.62 -10.89
N GLN A 244 -13.82 12.38 -11.24
CA GLN A 244 -14.53 11.20 -10.74
C GLN A 244 -13.54 10.27 -10.05
N VAL A 245 -13.83 9.93 -8.81
CA VAL A 245 -13.07 8.94 -8.04
C VAL A 245 -13.99 7.78 -7.72
N VAL A 246 -13.62 6.58 -8.17
CA VAL A 246 -14.35 5.35 -7.86
C VAL A 246 -13.51 4.54 -6.89
N ILE A 247 -14.11 4.12 -5.80
CA ILE A 247 -13.55 3.22 -4.80
C ILE A 247 -14.22 1.88 -4.98
N ASP A 248 -13.43 0.83 -5.15
CA ASP A 248 -13.93 -0.54 -5.18
C ASP A 248 -13.63 -1.24 -3.86
N LEU A 249 -14.70 -1.72 -3.22
CA LEU A 249 -14.67 -2.44 -1.95
C LEU A 249 -14.56 -3.95 -2.15
N THR A 250 -14.50 -4.45 -3.39
CA THR A 250 -14.22 -5.86 -3.67
C THR A 250 -12.74 -6.20 -3.52
N ALA A 251 -12.45 -7.50 -3.46
CA ALA A 251 -11.08 -8.03 -3.51
C ALA A 251 -10.61 -8.34 -4.94
N GLU A 252 -11.27 -7.81 -5.97
CA GLU A 252 -10.84 -8.02 -7.35
C GLU A 252 -9.43 -7.44 -7.57
N PRO A 253 -8.52 -8.18 -8.22
CA PRO A 253 -7.21 -7.67 -8.57
C PRO A 253 -7.34 -6.42 -9.47
N PRO A 254 -6.64 -5.32 -9.17
CA PRO A 254 -6.70 -4.14 -10.02
C PRO A 254 -6.07 -4.43 -11.38
N THR A 255 -6.58 -3.75 -12.42
CA THR A 255 -6.11 -3.87 -13.81
C THR A 255 -5.67 -2.52 -14.33
N ALA A 256 -4.82 -2.52 -15.37
CA ALA A 256 -4.39 -1.31 -16.08
C ALA A 256 -5.57 -0.39 -16.42
N LYS A 257 -6.60 -0.95 -17.07
CA LYS A 257 -7.84 -0.23 -17.41
C LYS A 257 -8.47 0.47 -16.21
N ARG A 258 -8.57 -0.21 -15.07
CA ARG A 258 -9.20 0.34 -13.86
C ARG A 258 -8.39 1.51 -13.28
N PHE A 259 -7.06 1.47 -13.37
CA PHE A 259 -6.23 2.61 -12.98
C PHE A 259 -6.46 3.84 -13.86
N ASP A 260 -6.59 3.64 -15.18
CA ASP A 260 -6.87 4.72 -16.13
C ASP A 260 -8.25 5.35 -15.92
N GLU A 261 -9.23 4.55 -15.52
CA GLU A 261 -10.59 4.99 -15.15
C GLU A 261 -10.65 5.69 -13.79
N GLY A 262 -9.51 5.86 -13.10
CA GLY A 262 -9.46 6.52 -11.80
C GLY A 262 -9.96 5.65 -10.64
N VAL A 263 -10.15 4.34 -10.87
CA VAL A 263 -10.64 3.41 -9.83
C VAL A 263 -9.53 3.13 -8.81
N ILE A 264 -9.83 3.31 -7.53
CA ILE A 264 -9.00 2.96 -6.39
C ILE A 264 -9.49 1.60 -5.87
N SER A 265 -8.62 0.61 -5.87
CA SER A 265 -8.92 -0.73 -5.35
C SER A 265 -8.86 -0.77 -3.82
N LEU A 266 -9.52 -1.77 -3.22
CA LEU A 266 -9.47 -1.95 -1.77
C LEU A 266 -8.04 -2.12 -1.27
N VAL A 267 -7.19 -2.89 -1.97
CA VAL A 267 -5.78 -3.08 -1.56
C VAL A 267 -4.98 -1.77 -1.57
N GLU A 268 -5.31 -0.83 -2.46
CA GLU A 268 -4.72 0.51 -2.49
C GLU A 268 -5.14 1.31 -1.26
N LEU A 269 -6.41 1.27 -0.87
CA LEU A 269 -6.92 1.95 0.34
C LEU A 269 -6.35 1.37 1.63
N LEU A 270 -6.19 0.05 1.68
CA LEU A 270 -5.67 -0.63 2.86
C LEU A 270 -4.17 -0.39 3.04
N THR A 271 -3.39 -0.21 1.97
CA THR A 271 -1.92 -0.13 2.09
C THR A 271 -1.44 1.27 2.43
N VAL A 272 -1.20 1.48 3.73
CA VAL A 272 -0.83 2.77 4.29
C VAL A 272 0.65 3.08 4.17
N TYR A 273 1.51 2.06 4.27
CA TYR A 273 2.96 2.21 4.09
C TYR A 273 3.56 0.93 3.48
N GLN A 274 4.53 1.10 2.59
CA GLN A 274 5.24 0.01 1.93
C GLN A 274 6.70 0.39 1.62
N ASP A 275 7.63 -0.47 2.04
CA ASP A 275 9.02 -0.53 1.58
C ASP A 275 9.51 -1.98 1.46
N SER A 276 10.78 -2.17 1.08
CA SER A 276 11.44 -3.49 0.97
C SER A 276 11.48 -4.36 2.24
N ARG A 277 11.11 -3.84 3.42
CA ARG A 277 11.09 -4.56 4.70
C ARG A 277 9.72 -4.59 5.36
N THR A 278 8.87 -3.60 5.13
CA THR A 278 7.66 -3.36 5.91
C THR A 278 6.49 -3.07 4.99
N VAL A 279 5.38 -3.77 5.23
CA VAL A 279 4.07 -3.38 4.71
C VAL A 279 3.13 -3.18 5.89
N LEU A 280 2.49 -2.01 5.95
CA LEU A 280 1.49 -1.66 6.95
C LEU A 280 0.14 -1.50 6.25
N MET A 281 -0.84 -2.31 6.66
CA MET A 281 -2.21 -2.24 6.15
C MET A 281 -3.20 -1.86 7.25
N GLY A 282 -4.11 -0.94 6.96
CA GLY A 282 -5.25 -0.61 7.83
C GLY A 282 -6.32 -1.71 7.77
N ILE A 283 -7.07 -1.91 8.85
CA ILE A 283 -8.17 -2.89 8.90
C ILE A 283 -9.44 -2.30 9.56
N PRO A 284 -10.64 -2.74 9.13
CA PRO A 284 -11.90 -2.39 9.79
C PRO A 284 -11.95 -2.70 11.28
N GLN A 285 -12.61 -1.83 12.05
CA GLN A 285 -12.79 -2.01 13.49
C GLN A 285 -13.64 -3.24 13.82
N PHE A 286 -14.61 -3.55 12.97
CA PHE A 286 -15.43 -4.75 13.08
C PHE A 286 -14.73 -6.03 12.58
N LEU A 287 -13.50 -5.95 12.06
CA LEU A 287 -12.72 -7.11 11.66
C LEU A 287 -11.83 -7.59 12.81
N GLN A 288 -12.09 -8.78 13.32
CA GLN A 288 -11.18 -9.49 14.21
C GLN A 288 -10.18 -10.30 13.38
N ILE A 289 -8.90 -10.22 13.75
CA ILE A 289 -7.82 -10.89 13.03
C ILE A 289 -7.09 -11.85 13.94
N ASP A 290 -7.12 -13.12 13.56
CA ASP A 290 -6.21 -14.12 14.09
C ASP A 290 -4.91 -14.08 13.27
N THR A 291 -3.85 -13.53 13.86
CA THR A 291 -2.54 -13.44 13.20
C THR A 291 -1.90 -14.81 12.92
N GLY A 292 -2.25 -15.85 13.70
CA GLY A 292 -1.81 -17.21 13.47
C GLY A 292 -2.46 -17.81 12.23
N GLN A 293 -3.79 -17.71 12.14
CA GLN A 293 -4.52 -18.15 10.94
C GLN A 293 -4.10 -17.37 9.70
N LEU A 294 -3.94 -16.04 9.82
CA LEU A 294 -3.48 -15.17 8.75
C LEU A 294 -2.12 -15.63 8.22
N ARG A 295 -1.17 -15.90 9.13
CA ARG A 295 0.17 -16.36 8.77
C ARG A 295 0.13 -17.67 7.97
N GLU A 296 -0.67 -18.65 8.39
CA GLU A 296 -0.80 -19.93 7.66
C GLU A 296 -1.39 -19.74 6.25
N GLN A 297 -2.41 -18.87 6.12
CA GLN A 297 -3.00 -18.55 4.82
C GLN A 297 -1.99 -17.87 3.89
N VAL A 298 -1.16 -16.96 4.43
CA VAL A 298 -0.11 -16.29 3.68
C VAL A 298 1.00 -17.27 3.26
N ILE A 299 1.43 -18.18 4.15
CA ILE A 299 2.39 -19.24 3.82
C ILE A 299 1.86 -20.07 2.65
N SER A 300 0.61 -20.53 2.73
CA SER A 300 -0.03 -21.33 1.67
C SER A 300 -0.11 -20.59 0.34
N ALA A 301 -0.57 -19.34 0.34
CA ALA A 301 -0.67 -18.52 -0.86
C ALA A 301 0.70 -18.20 -1.49
N ALA A 302 1.71 -17.96 -0.66
CA ALA A 302 3.10 -17.77 -1.10
C ALA A 302 3.66 -19.08 -1.69
N GLU A 303 3.48 -20.21 -1.01
CA GLU A 303 3.94 -21.51 -1.49
C GLU A 303 3.36 -21.85 -2.86
N MET A 304 2.06 -21.64 -3.07
CA MET A 304 1.42 -21.84 -4.37
C MET A 304 2.06 -20.98 -5.47
N ARG A 305 2.39 -19.72 -5.18
CA ARG A 305 3.07 -18.82 -6.14
C ARG A 305 4.48 -19.28 -6.44
N LEU A 306 5.19 -19.73 -5.41
CA LEU A 306 6.52 -20.32 -5.57
C LEU A 306 6.45 -21.57 -6.45
N ARG A 307 5.47 -22.46 -6.25
CA ARG A 307 5.25 -23.61 -7.14
C ARG A 307 4.97 -23.20 -8.58
N ASN A 308 4.17 -22.14 -8.82
CA ASN A 308 3.90 -21.62 -10.17
C ASN A 308 5.15 -21.06 -10.85
N LEU A 309 6.11 -20.58 -10.05
CA LEU A 309 7.43 -20.16 -10.49
C LEU A 309 8.45 -21.31 -10.49
N ASP A 310 8.00 -22.56 -10.31
CA ASP A 310 8.81 -23.77 -10.26
C ASP A 310 9.86 -23.81 -9.13
N ILE A 311 9.55 -23.18 -8.00
CA ILE A 311 10.45 -23.04 -6.85
C ILE A 311 10.19 -24.11 -5.78
N ARG A 312 11.26 -24.76 -5.33
CA ARG A 312 11.21 -25.69 -4.19
C ARG A 312 11.25 -24.95 -2.85
N THR A 313 10.22 -25.15 -2.04
CA THR A 313 10.11 -24.66 -0.65
C THR A 313 10.50 -25.69 0.40
N LEU A 314 10.53 -26.97 0.03
CA LEU A 314 10.87 -28.10 0.90
C LEU A 314 12.30 -28.58 0.64
N ALA A 315 13.14 -28.79 1.65
CA ALA A 315 14.44 -29.44 1.51
C ALA A 315 14.36 -30.88 2.01
N SER A 316 14.69 -31.85 1.16
CA SER A 316 14.73 -33.26 1.59
C SER A 316 15.92 -33.53 2.49
N GLU A 317 15.76 -34.47 3.43
CA GLU A 317 16.82 -34.88 4.34
C GLU A 317 18.11 -35.25 3.61
N ASP A 318 18.01 -36.00 2.51
CA ASP A 318 19.17 -36.34 1.67
C ASP A 318 19.82 -35.12 1.01
N GLU A 319 19.05 -34.10 0.67
CA GLU A 319 19.57 -32.86 0.07
C GLU A 319 20.35 -32.06 1.12
N LEU A 320 19.77 -31.92 2.31
CA LEU A 320 20.41 -31.30 3.47
C LEU A 320 21.70 -32.03 3.83
N LYS A 321 21.66 -33.37 3.93
CA LYS A 321 22.82 -34.23 4.21
C LYS A 321 23.91 -34.07 3.17
N ARG A 322 23.56 -34.08 1.87
CA ARG A 322 24.54 -33.90 0.78
C ARG A 322 25.22 -32.55 0.83
N GLN A 323 24.49 -31.48 1.08
CA GLN A 323 25.02 -30.13 1.08
C GLN A 323 25.89 -29.82 2.30
N ALA A 324 25.67 -30.49 3.43
CA ALA A 324 26.50 -30.34 4.62
C ALA A 324 27.68 -31.34 4.71
N LYS A 325 28.00 -32.09 3.64
CA LYS A 325 29.09 -33.09 3.62
C LYS A 325 30.51 -32.53 3.78
N ALA A 326 30.70 -31.21 3.89
CA ALA A 326 31.96 -30.67 4.38
C ALA A 326 32.02 -30.80 5.92
N TRP A 327 32.58 -31.94 6.34
CA TRP A 327 33.13 -32.28 7.67
C TRP A 327 32.16 -32.99 8.61
N SER A 328 32.67 -34.08 9.19
CA SER A 328 32.09 -35.05 10.13
C SER A 328 31.59 -34.47 11.47
N ARG A 329 31.24 -33.18 11.53
CA ARG A 329 30.91 -32.42 12.75
C ARG A 329 29.44 -32.05 12.90
N VAL A 330 28.60 -32.30 11.90
CA VAL A 330 27.15 -32.03 12.00
C VAL A 330 26.48 -33.26 12.61
N ASP A 331 26.07 -33.14 13.87
CA ASP A 331 25.17 -34.11 14.50
C ASP A 331 23.75 -33.93 13.93
N TRP A 332 23.42 -34.76 12.94
CA TRP A 332 22.10 -34.80 12.32
C TRP A 332 20.98 -35.19 13.30
N GLY A 333 21.30 -35.94 14.35
CA GLY A 333 20.37 -36.31 15.40
C GLY A 333 20.10 -35.17 16.40
N ALA A 334 20.98 -34.15 16.46
CA ALA A 334 20.80 -32.97 17.30
C ALA A 334 19.96 -31.87 16.63
N LEU A 335 19.79 -31.90 15.30
CA LEU A 335 19.04 -30.88 14.56
C LEU A 335 17.53 -30.99 14.83
N PRO A 336 16.90 -30.02 15.53
CA PRO A 336 15.48 -30.09 15.92
C PRO A 336 14.53 -30.28 14.73
N LEU A 337 14.87 -29.68 13.59
CA LEU A 337 14.08 -29.71 12.35
C LEU A 337 14.16 -31.05 11.60
N ILE A 338 15.15 -31.92 11.88
CA ILE A 338 15.40 -33.18 11.14
C ILE A 338 14.92 -34.41 11.94
N ARG A 339 14.75 -34.29 13.26
CA ARG A 339 14.38 -35.39 14.18
C ARG A 339 13.10 -36.15 13.83
N GLN A 340 12.30 -35.65 12.89
CA GLN A 340 11.02 -36.27 12.48
C GLN A 340 11.09 -37.06 11.17
N GLY A 341 12.25 -37.16 10.51
CA GLY A 341 12.39 -37.87 9.22
C GLY A 341 11.51 -37.28 8.11
N ARG A 342 11.20 -35.98 8.19
CA ARG A 342 10.37 -35.23 7.24
C ARG A 342 11.22 -34.16 6.54
N ASP A 343 10.86 -33.85 5.30
CA ASP A 343 11.43 -32.72 4.56
C ASP A 343 11.26 -31.41 5.37
N ILE A 344 12.29 -30.57 5.39
CA ILE A 344 12.22 -29.27 6.07
C ILE A 344 11.47 -28.29 5.16
N ASP A 345 10.37 -27.74 5.65
CA ASP A 345 9.72 -26.58 5.04
C ASP A 345 10.52 -25.31 5.30
N LEU A 346 11.28 -24.90 4.29
CA LEU A 346 12.10 -23.70 4.35
C LEU A 346 11.24 -22.44 4.31
N LEU A 347 10.06 -22.46 3.70
CA LEU A 347 9.18 -21.30 3.72
C LEU A 347 8.61 -21.13 5.13
N ALA A 348 8.12 -22.19 5.76
CA ALA A 348 7.70 -22.15 7.16
C ALA A 348 8.85 -21.68 8.07
N HIS A 349 10.08 -22.15 7.83
CA HIS A 349 11.26 -21.69 8.57
C HIS A 349 11.59 -20.20 8.31
N VAL A 350 11.42 -19.71 7.07
CA VAL A 350 11.52 -18.26 6.76
C VAL A 350 10.51 -17.47 7.55
N PHE A 351 9.26 -17.93 7.61
CA PHE A 351 8.25 -17.27 8.41
C PHE A 351 8.58 -17.31 9.90
N ALA A 352 9.15 -18.40 10.41
CA ALA A 352 9.52 -18.54 11.82
C ALA A 352 10.60 -17.53 12.23
N GLU A 353 11.63 -17.40 11.39
CA GLU A 353 12.85 -16.69 11.78
C GLU A 353 12.97 -15.27 11.22
N GLN A 354 12.34 -15.00 10.07
CA GLN A 354 12.63 -13.81 9.25
C GLN A 354 11.38 -12.99 8.88
N VAL A 355 10.18 -13.48 9.19
CA VAL A 355 8.92 -12.76 8.91
C VAL A 355 8.11 -12.62 10.19
N GLU A 356 7.77 -11.39 10.55
CA GLU A 356 6.82 -11.09 11.61
C GLU A 356 5.54 -10.55 10.96
N ILE A 357 4.42 -11.24 11.18
CA ILE A 357 3.08 -10.70 10.94
C ILE A 357 2.50 -10.39 12.30
N ARG A 358 2.10 -9.15 12.53
CA ARG A 358 1.52 -8.75 13.80
C ARG A 358 0.41 -7.74 13.60
N GLN A 359 -0.57 -7.81 14.50
CA GLN A 359 -1.54 -6.76 14.65
C GLN A 359 -0.89 -5.60 15.43
N ILE A 360 -1.10 -4.38 14.94
CA ILE A 360 -0.80 -3.15 15.63
C ILE A 360 -2.15 -2.58 16.04
N GLY A 361 -2.42 -2.53 17.34
CA GLY A 361 -3.69 -2.03 17.85
C GLY A 361 -3.54 -1.43 19.24
N GLY A 362 -4.55 -0.62 19.61
CA GLY A 362 -4.75 -0.09 20.95
C GLY A 362 -5.12 -1.20 21.94
N GLY A 363 -4.12 -1.90 22.47
CA GLY A 363 -4.28 -2.59 23.75
C GLY A 363 -4.32 -1.57 24.89
N GLN A 364 -4.92 -1.95 26.04
CA GLN A 364 -5.20 -1.18 27.29
C GLN A 364 -4.00 -0.45 27.96
N SER A 365 -3.10 0.15 27.19
CA SER A 365 -2.10 1.07 27.69
C SER A 365 -2.70 2.46 27.63
N THR A 366 -2.97 3.03 28.80
CA THR A 366 -3.47 4.40 28.95
C THR A 366 -2.56 5.47 28.35
N GLU A 367 -1.34 5.17 27.91
CA GLU A 367 -0.40 6.18 27.43
C GLU A 367 0.60 5.60 26.41
N LYS A 368 0.33 5.78 25.11
CA LYS A 368 1.25 6.29 24.06
C LYS A 368 0.78 5.90 22.66
N VAL A 369 0.38 6.92 21.90
CA VAL A 369 0.33 6.89 20.43
C VAL A 369 1.69 6.43 19.89
N ARG A 370 1.72 5.47 18.95
CA ARG A 370 2.97 4.97 18.35
C ARG A 370 3.29 5.73 17.08
N LEU A 371 4.58 6.03 16.91
CA LEU A 371 5.05 6.76 15.75
C LEU A 371 5.17 5.81 14.55
N LEU A 372 4.81 6.27 13.35
CA LEU A 372 4.99 5.47 12.13
C LEU A 372 6.47 5.06 11.98
N SER A 373 7.40 5.95 12.32
CA SER A 373 8.85 5.67 12.33
C SER A 373 9.24 4.55 13.29
N GLU A 374 8.58 4.39 14.44
CA GLU A 374 8.78 3.28 15.37
C GLU A 374 8.28 1.95 14.79
N ILE A 375 7.21 1.99 14.00
CA ILE A 375 6.63 0.81 13.34
C ILE A 375 7.55 0.39 12.18
N VAL A 376 7.97 1.34 11.35
CA VAL A 376 8.84 1.10 10.20
C VAL A 376 10.26 0.70 10.63
N SER A 377 10.76 1.22 11.76
CA SER A 377 12.07 0.83 12.30
C SER A 377 12.05 -0.48 13.10
N ARG A 378 10.87 -1.06 13.37
CA ARG A 378 10.72 -2.32 14.10
C ARG A 378 11.62 -3.46 13.58
N PRO A 379 11.74 -3.72 12.26
CA PRO A 379 12.62 -4.78 11.77
C PRO A 379 14.08 -4.54 12.15
N VAL A 380 14.54 -3.28 12.10
CA VAL A 380 15.91 -2.90 12.49
C VAL A 380 16.16 -3.16 13.98
N VAL A 381 15.18 -2.86 14.83
CA VAL A 381 15.27 -3.13 16.27
C VAL A 381 15.36 -4.64 16.54
N LEU A 382 14.55 -5.44 15.85
CA LEU A 382 14.54 -6.90 15.98
C LEU A 382 15.83 -7.57 15.51
N LEU A 383 16.45 -7.01 14.47
CA LEU A 383 17.74 -7.47 13.96
C LEU A 383 18.88 -7.32 14.98
N ARG A 384 18.82 -6.32 15.87
CA ARG A 384 19.90 -6.05 16.85
C ARG A 384 20.06 -7.14 17.91
N SER A 385 19.02 -7.90 18.21
CA SER A 385 19.06 -8.93 19.26
C SER A 385 19.55 -10.30 18.75
N LYS A 386 19.89 -10.41 17.47
CA LYS A 386 20.26 -11.67 16.83
C LYS A 386 21.77 -11.95 16.97
N SER A 387 22.11 -13.21 17.20
CA SER A 387 23.48 -13.62 17.56
C SER A 387 24.40 -13.89 16.36
N ARG A 388 23.85 -14.17 15.18
CA ARG A 388 24.59 -14.56 13.97
C ARG A 388 24.28 -13.62 12.82
N ARG A 389 25.17 -13.52 11.83
CA ARG A 389 24.99 -12.68 10.62
C ARG A 389 25.11 -13.50 9.35
N CYS A 390 24.13 -13.34 8.46
CA CYS A 390 24.08 -14.03 7.18
C CYS A 390 25.31 -13.65 6.34
N ARG A 391 26.07 -14.61 5.87
CA ARG A 391 27.27 -14.38 5.06
C ARG A 391 26.98 -13.77 3.70
N PHE A 392 25.75 -13.92 3.18
CA PHE A 392 25.35 -13.42 1.85
C PHE A 392 24.73 -12.05 1.85
N CYS A 393 23.83 -11.78 2.80
CA CYS A 393 23.12 -10.50 2.88
C CYS A 393 23.45 -9.71 4.15
N ASN A 394 24.40 -10.17 4.96
CA ASN A 394 24.79 -9.60 6.26
C ASN A 394 23.66 -9.45 7.30
N THR A 395 22.47 -9.99 6.98
CA THR A 395 21.28 -9.99 7.84
C THR A 395 21.57 -10.70 9.15
N ALA A 396 21.30 -10.04 10.28
CA ALA A 396 21.36 -10.71 11.56
C ALA A 396 20.20 -11.71 11.72
N PHE A 397 20.45 -12.93 12.20
CA PHE A 397 19.44 -13.98 12.32
C PHE A 397 19.79 -14.98 13.42
N ASP A 398 18.82 -15.79 13.84
CA ASP A 398 19.06 -16.99 14.65
C ASP A 398 18.87 -18.23 13.78
N SER A 399 19.56 -19.32 14.12
CA SER A 399 19.34 -20.59 13.45
C SER A 399 19.74 -21.76 14.31
N ASP A 400 18.86 -22.75 14.32
CA ASP A 400 19.07 -24.07 14.93
C ASP A 400 20.05 -24.96 14.16
N LEU A 401 20.51 -24.53 12.98
CA LEU A 401 21.55 -25.22 12.25
C LEU A 401 22.91 -24.86 12.84
N PRO A 402 23.86 -25.80 12.95
CA PRO A 402 25.15 -25.53 13.56
C PRO A 402 25.89 -24.39 12.83
N PRO A 403 26.68 -23.60 13.57
CA PRO A 403 27.62 -22.67 12.95
C PRO A 403 28.62 -23.46 12.10
N GLY A 404 29.04 -22.86 11.01
CA GLY A 404 29.86 -23.52 10.00
C GLY A 404 30.29 -22.54 8.93
N GLU A 405 31.44 -22.76 8.33
CA GLU A 405 31.81 -21.99 7.16
C GLU A 405 31.00 -22.49 5.96
N ALA A 406 30.30 -21.58 5.28
CA ALA A 406 29.91 -21.85 3.91
C ALA A 406 31.19 -22.05 3.10
N VAL A 407 31.48 -23.31 2.74
CA VAL A 407 32.58 -23.62 1.82
C VAL A 407 32.11 -23.21 0.44
N VAL A 408 32.37 -21.96 0.07
CA VAL A 408 32.24 -21.57 -1.33
C VAL A 408 33.44 -22.18 -2.03
N GLY A 409 33.20 -23.11 -2.96
CA GLY A 409 34.27 -23.74 -3.73
C GLY A 409 35.19 -22.70 -4.35
N GLY A 410 36.48 -23.02 -4.51
CA GLY A 410 37.51 -22.12 -5.05
C GLY A 410 37.24 -21.60 -6.48
N TYR A 411 36.17 -22.08 -7.11
CA TYR A 411 35.55 -21.53 -8.30
C TYR A 411 34.29 -20.78 -7.87
N PHE A 412 34.42 -19.47 -7.62
CA PHE A 412 33.34 -18.59 -7.18
C PHE A 412 32.52 -18.10 -8.40
N THR A 413 31.87 -19.06 -9.04
CA THR A 413 31.24 -18.89 -10.37
C THR A 413 29.74 -18.93 -10.22
N ASP A 414 29.26 -19.83 -9.38
CA ASP A 414 27.85 -20.01 -9.10
C ASP A 414 27.63 -20.44 -7.66
N VAL A 415 26.57 -19.90 -7.05
CA VAL A 415 26.17 -20.13 -5.64
C VAL A 415 25.66 -21.56 -5.40
N GLU A 416 25.96 -22.48 -6.33
CA GLU A 416 25.47 -23.87 -6.46
C GLU A 416 26.16 -24.86 -5.54
N HIS A 417 27.17 -24.39 -4.82
CA HIS A 417 28.02 -25.19 -3.95
C HIS A 417 27.94 -24.72 -2.50
N VAL A 418 26.92 -23.92 -2.16
CA VAL A 418 26.71 -23.44 -0.80
C VAL A 418 26.02 -24.53 -0.01
N GLY A 419 26.73 -25.07 0.98
CA GLY A 419 26.14 -26.01 1.92
C GLY A 419 25.01 -25.39 2.74
N PHE A 420 24.04 -26.20 3.17
CA PHE A 420 23.01 -25.78 4.13
C PHE A 420 23.54 -25.44 5.54
N GLY A 421 24.84 -25.65 5.79
CA GLY A 421 25.51 -25.29 7.04
C GLY A 421 25.91 -23.82 7.09
N GLY A 422 26.07 -23.30 8.31
CA GLY A 422 26.70 -22.01 8.52
C GLY A 422 25.79 -20.82 8.67
N ASP A 423 26.44 -19.66 8.72
CA ASP A 423 25.80 -18.37 9.00
C ASP A 423 25.04 -17.88 7.76
N ILE A 424 23.98 -18.57 7.34
CA ILE A 424 23.09 -18.17 6.22
C ILE A 424 21.66 -18.05 6.73
N CYS A 425 21.00 -16.90 6.53
CA CYS A 425 19.63 -16.73 7.00
C CYS A 425 18.63 -17.56 6.17
N PRO A 426 17.48 -17.97 6.75
CA PRO A 426 16.48 -18.81 6.09
C PRO A 426 16.01 -18.29 4.73
N MET A 427 15.92 -16.96 4.57
CA MET A 427 15.47 -16.35 3.32
C MET A 427 16.46 -16.60 2.18
N CYS A 428 17.76 -16.54 2.46
CA CYS A 428 18.81 -16.88 1.51
C CYS A 428 18.83 -18.38 1.21
N ARG A 429 18.51 -19.24 2.18
CA ARG A 429 18.48 -20.71 2.00
C ARG A 429 17.46 -21.15 0.96
N VAL A 430 16.22 -20.62 1.02
CA VAL A 430 15.17 -20.89 0.02
C VAL A 430 15.66 -20.54 -1.38
N TYR A 431 16.28 -19.37 -1.52
CA TYR A 431 16.81 -18.90 -2.79
C TYR A 431 17.91 -19.83 -3.34
N PHE A 432 18.84 -20.31 -2.49
CA PHE A 432 19.94 -21.17 -2.95
C PHE A 432 19.56 -22.63 -3.21
N LEU A 433 18.57 -23.18 -2.50
CA LEU A 433 18.10 -24.57 -2.71
C LEU A 433 17.58 -24.80 -4.13
N ASN A 434 17.02 -23.76 -4.75
CA ASN A 434 16.40 -23.86 -6.05
C ASN A 434 17.43 -23.74 -7.19
N SER A 435 18.28 -24.77 -7.30
CA SER A 435 19.31 -24.95 -8.34
C SER A 435 18.75 -25.65 -9.59
N HIS A 436 19.42 -25.46 -10.73
CA HIS A 436 19.04 -25.96 -12.07
C HIS A 436 19.00 -27.50 -12.20
N LYS A 437 19.34 -28.27 -11.16
CA LYS A 437 19.43 -29.74 -11.25
C LYS A 437 18.14 -30.45 -10.78
N SER A 438 17.46 -31.02 -11.78
CA SER A 438 16.59 -32.21 -11.77
C SER A 438 15.44 -32.31 -10.75
N ARG A 439 14.22 -32.32 -11.27
CA ARG A 439 12.97 -32.73 -10.57
C ARG A 439 13.12 -34.08 -9.87
N THR A 440 12.49 -34.20 -8.71
CA THR A 440 12.37 -35.47 -7.98
C THR A 440 11.55 -36.48 -8.78
N LYS A 441 11.70 -37.77 -8.46
CA LYS A 441 10.89 -38.84 -9.08
C LYS A 441 9.38 -38.63 -8.87
N ALA A 442 8.98 -38.13 -7.70
CA ALA A 442 7.58 -37.85 -7.37
C ALA A 442 7.00 -36.73 -8.25
N GLU A 443 7.75 -35.66 -8.47
CA GLU A 443 7.33 -34.56 -9.36
C GLU A 443 7.20 -35.01 -10.82
N LYS A 444 8.15 -35.82 -11.31
CA LYS A 444 8.06 -36.42 -12.64
C LYS A 444 6.83 -37.33 -12.79
N ALA A 445 6.47 -38.06 -11.73
CA ALA A 445 5.29 -38.91 -11.71
C ALA A 445 3.96 -38.12 -11.69
N GLN A 446 3.96 -36.88 -11.18
CA GLN A 446 2.82 -35.97 -11.22
C GLN A 446 2.68 -35.22 -12.56
N GLY A 447 3.46 -35.60 -13.58
CA GLY A 447 3.42 -34.96 -14.89
C GLY A 447 4.13 -33.60 -14.93
N ILE A 448 4.88 -33.24 -13.89
CA ILE A 448 5.68 -32.01 -13.88
C ILE A 448 6.90 -32.23 -14.78
N THR A 449 6.85 -31.63 -15.97
CA THR A 449 7.90 -31.71 -17.00
C THR A 449 8.81 -30.47 -16.93
N GLY A 450 10.06 -30.61 -17.39
CA GLY A 450 11.06 -29.52 -17.40
C GLY A 450 11.91 -29.41 -16.11
N ASP A 451 13.07 -28.76 -16.22
CA ASP A 451 13.91 -28.46 -15.06
C ASP A 451 13.23 -27.43 -14.13
N ARG A 452 13.58 -27.45 -12.83
CA ARG A 452 13.10 -26.40 -11.93
C ARG A 452 13.72 -25.08 -12.36
N LYS A 453 12.89 -24.04 -12.49
CA LYS A 453 13.39 -22.69 -12.72
C LYS A 453 14.02 -22.24 -11.41
N GLY A 454 15.35 -22.20 -11.38
CA GLY A 454 16.04 -21.64 -10.25
C GLY A 454 15.74 -20.15 -10.10
N TYR A 455 15.82 -19.63 -8.88
CA TYR A 455 15.86 -18.17 -8.69
C TYR A 455 17.14 -17.52 -9.24
N ARG A 456 18.09 -18.33 -9.71
CA ARG A 456 19.31 -17.92 -10.44
C ARG A 456 19.02 -17.40 -11.85
N GLY A 457 17.79 -17.57 -12.32
CA GLY A 457 17.37 -17.04 -13.60
C GLY A 457 17.32 -15.52 -13.56
N ALA A 458 17.55 -14.90 -14.72
CA ALA A 458 17.40 -13.45 -14.82
C ALA A 458 15.98 -13.06 -14.42
N PHE A 459 15.83 -12.06 -13.56
CA PHE A 459 14.53 -11.48 -13.27
C PHE A 459 14.60 -9.97 -13.27
N ALA A 460 13.46 -9.35 -13.52
CA ALA A 460 13.24 -7.94 -13.33
C ALA A 460 12.01 -7.75 -12.45
N LEU A 461 12.19 -6.99 -11.37
CA LEU A 461 11.16 -6.63 -10.41
C LEU A 461 11.06 -5.11 -10.35
N VAL A 462 9.86 -4.60 -10.58
CA VAL A 462 9.47 -3.20 -10.37
C VAL A 462 8.35 -3.19 -9.33
N SER A 463 8.62 -2.69 -8.13
CA SER A 463 7.67 -2.68 -7.02
C SER A 463 7.43 -1.28 -6.46
N PRO A 464 6.22 -0.99 -5.96
CA PRO A 464 5.91 0.34 -5.45
C PRO A 464 6.61 0.58 -4.11
N SER A 465 6.93 1.85 -3.85
CA SER A 465 7.45 2.33 -2.58
C SER A 465 6.59 3.49 -2.08
N SER A 466 6.47 3.61 -0.76
CA SER A 466 5.86 4.77 -0.09
C SER A 466 6.83 5.94 0.08
N HIS A 467 8.10 5.81 -0.33
CA HIS A 467 9.03 6.93 -0.39
C HIS A 467 8.64 7.88 -1.54
N PHE A 468 8.90 9.17 -1.36
CA PHE A 468 8.62 10.18 -2.36
C PHE A 468 9.52 11.39 -2.13
N THR A 469 9.59 12.22 -3.16
CA THR A 469 10.23 13.53 -3.11
C THR A 469 9.27 14.57 -3.66
N TYR A 470 9.34 15.78 -3.12
CA TYR A 470 8.60 16.93 -3.58
C TYR A 470 9.43 18.18 -3.30
N ALA A 471 9.25 19.21 -4.11
CA ALA A 471 9.85 20.51 -3.85
C ALA A 471 8.75 21.48 -3.39
N GLU A 472 8.97 22.16 -2.27
CA GLU A 472 7.98 23.06 -1.66
C GLU A 472 7.56 24.22 -2.59
N ASP A 473 8.48 24.68 -3.46
CA ASP A 473 8.25 25.70 -4.47
C ASP A 473 7.34 25.23 -5.64
N GLN A 474 7.06 23.93 -5.73
CA GLN A 474 6.18 23.34 -6.73
C GLN A 474 4.72 23.22 -6.28
N CYS A 475 4.39 23.64 -5.05
CA CYS A 475 3.00 23.78 -4.61
C CYS A 475 2.43 25.13 -5.04
N GLN A 476 1.41 25.11 -5.89
CA GLN A 476 0.79 26.32 -6.46
C GLN A 476 -0.69 26.39 -6.08
N LEU A 477 -1.11 27.54 -5.56
CA LEU A 477 -2.54 27.87 -5.42
C LEU A 477 -3.13 28.14 -6.81
N VAL A 478 -4.07 27.31 -7.26
CA VAL A 478 -4.69 27.49 -8.58
C VAL A 478 -5.73 28.62 -8.55
N GLU A 479 -6.48 28.75 -7.46
CA GLU A 479 -7.34 29.92 -7.20
C GLU A 479 -7.69 30.08 -5.73
N GLN A 480 -8.20 31.25 -5.36
CA GLN A 480 -8.83 31.48 -4.08
C GLN A 480 -10.30 31.00 -4.16
N PRO A 481 -10.72 29.97 -3.41
CA PRO A 481 -12.09 29.47 -3.48
C PRO A 481 -13.13 30.56 -3.18
N PRO A 482 -14.25 30.65 -3.92
CA PRO A 482 -15.26 31.71 -3.73
C PRO A 482 -15.87 31.78 -2.33
N LEU A 483 -15.89 30.66 -1.62
CA LEU A 483 -16.46 30.56 -0.27
C LEU A 483 -15.43 30.78 0.85
N ASP A 484 -14.16 30.99 0.50
CA ASP A 484 -13.10 31.35 1.45
C ASP A 484 -12.85 32.87 1.50
N MET A 485 -13.73 33.59 2.21
CA MET A 485 -13.58 35.03 2.44
C MET A 485 -12.56 35.37 3.51
N GLY A 486 -12.33 34.42 4.42
CA GLY A 486 -11.38 34.53 5.51
C GLY A 486 -9.92 34.48 5.07
N GLY A 487 -9.66 34.20 3.79
CA GLY A 487 -8.32 34.11 3.23
C GLY A 487 -7.53 32.92 3.80
N ARG A 488 -8.20 31.81 4.09
CA ARG A 488 -7.59 30.55 4.53
C ARG A 488 -6.55 30.04 3.53
N PHE A 489 -6.82 30.18 2.24
CA PHE A 489 -5.99 29.70 1.13
C PHE A 489 -5.13 30.79 0.49
N ALA A 490 -5.04 31.99 1.07
CA ALA A 490 -4.45 33.17 0.41
C ALA A 490 -2.92 33.12 0.18
N ASN A 491 -2.19 32.21 0.82
CA ASN A 491 -0.74 32.04 0.66
C ASN A 491 -0.40 30.59 0.27
N PRO A 492 0.64 30.36 -0.56
CA PRO A 492 1.21 29.02 -0.73
C PRO A 492 1.76 28.55 0.62
N LEU A 493 1.39 27.34 1.03
CA LEU A 493 1.63 26.91 2.41
C LEU A 493 2.96 26.21 2.56
N GLN A 494 3.65 26.53 3.64
CA GLN A 494 4.82 25.79 4.10
C GLN A 494 4.35 24.46 4.70
N ARG A 495 4.86 23.35 4.16
CA ARG A 495 4.51 22.02 4.63
C ARG A 495 5.32 21.70 5.88
N ALA A 496 4.66 21.58 7.03
CA ALA A 496 5.33 21.14 8.25
C ALA A 496 5.62 19.62 8.23
N THR A 497 4.69 18.80 7.71
CA THR A 497 4.77 17.33 7.80
C THR A 497 4.01 16.57 6.72
N VAL A 498 4.26 15.26 6.62
CA VAL A 498 3.60 14.27 5.76
C VAL A 498 2.63 13.43 6.57
N THR A 499 1.36 13.36 6.17
CA THR A 499 0.33 12.60 6.89
C THR A 499 0.29 11.13 6.46
N LEU A 500 -0.38 10.30 7.27
CA LEU A 500 -0.62 8.89 6.96
C LEU A 500 -1.43 8.71 5.66
N GLN A 501 -2.40 9.59 5.41
CA GLN A 501 -3.23 9.59 4.19
C GLN A 501 -2.38 9.92 2.96
N GLU A 502 -1.41 10.81 3.11
CA GLU A 502 -0.48 11.14 2.04
C GLU A 502 0.47 9.97 1.73
N TYR A 503 0.95 9.20 2.72
CA TYR A 503 1.70 7.97 2.47
C TYR A 503 0.88 6.93 1.67
N GLY A 504 -0.40 6.77 2.00
CA GLY A 504 -1.33 5.95 1.23
C GLY A 504 -1.45 6.45 -0.21
N LEU A 505 -1.69 7.76 -0.40
CA LEU A 505 -1.77 8.39 -1.71
C LEU A 505 -0.49 8.19 -2.54
N PHE A 506 0.70 8.39 -1.97
CA PHE A 506 1.96 8.21 -2.70
C PHE A 506 2.16 6.76 -3.14
N ASN A 507 1.81 5.79 -2.29
CA ASN A 507 1.83 4.39 -2.68
C ASN A 507 0.88 4.08 -3.84
N MET A 508 -0.34 4.66 -3.84
CA MET A 508 -1.28 4.56 -4.97
C MET A 508 -0.68 5.14 -6.25
N LEU A 509 -0.03 6.30 -6.18
CA LEU A 509 0.64 6.92 -7.32
C LEU A 509 1.76 6.03 -7.88
N SER A 510 2.61 5.46 -7.01
CA SER A 510 3.66 4.52 -7.40
C SER A 510 3.08 3.31 -8.16
N ARG A 511 2.00 2.72 -7.66
CA ARG A 511 1.32 1.58 -8.31
C ARG A 511 0.78 1.94 -9.68
N ARG A 512 0.22 3.14 -9.84
CA ARG A 512 -0.32 3.61 -11.12
C ARG A 512 0.76 3.85 -12.16
N ILE A 513 1.93 4.35 -11.78
CA ILE A 513 3.09 4.45 -12.68
C ILE A 513 3.54 3.07 -13.14
N ILE A 514 3.67 2.13 -12.21
CA ILE A 514 4.06 0.74 -12.54
C ILE A 514 3.01 0.11 -13.46
N ALA A 515 1.73 0.34 -13.21
CA ALA A 515 0.67 -0.14 -14.09
C ALA A 515 0.72 0.49 -15.48
N ARG A 516 1.08 1.77 -15.60
CA ARG A 516 1.28 2.41 -16.90
C ARG A 516 2.45 1.79 -17.67
N ILE A 517 3.56 1.48 -17.00
CA ILE A 517 4.67 0.72 -17.60
C ILE A 517 4.15 -0.62 -18.13
N TRP A 518 3.43 -1.37 -17.29
CA TRP A 518 2.85 -2.66 -17.67
C TRP A 518 1.93 -2.55 -18.90
N THR A 519 1.12 -1.50 -18.95
CA THR A 519 0.20 -1.22 -20.06
C THR A 519 0.92 -0.90 -21.35
N GLN A 520 2.01 -0.14 -21.29
CA GLN A 520 2.81 0.18 -22.47
C GLN A 520 3.58 -1.03 -23.00
N MET A 521 3.98 -1.94 -22.12
CA MET A 521 4.63 -3.19 -22.52
C MET A 521 3.70 -4.14 -23.29
N ASP A 522 2.39 -4.06 -23.04
CA ASP A 522 1.37 -4.93 -23.66
C ASP A 522 0.11 -4.13 -24.04
N ALA A 523 0.28 -3.24 -25.03
CA ALA A 523 -0.77 -2.32 -25.49
C ALA A 523 -2.07 -3.02 -25.95
N ALA A 524 -1.99 -4.31 -26.32
CA ALA A 524 -3.12 -5.09 -26.79
C ALA A 524 -4.00 -5.65 -25.66
N ASN A 525 -3.53 -5.69 -24.40
CA ASN A 525 -4.23 -6.39 -23.32
C ASN A 525 -4.31 -5.62 -21.99
N ARG A 526 -4.91 -4.43 -22.04
CA ARG A 526 -5.13 -3.53 -20.88
C ARG A 526 -6.06 -4.10 -19.79
N THR A 527 -6.71 -5.23 -20.06
CA THR A 527 -7.57 -5.93 -19.09
C THR A 527 -6.80 -6.90 -18.20
N LYS A 528 -5.56 -7.24 -18.54
CA LYS A 528 -4.76 -8.17 -17.74
C LYS A 528 -4.25 -7.46 -16.48
N PRO A 529 -4.40 -8.07 -15.28
CA PRO A 529 -3.79 -7.54 -14.07
C PRO A 529 -2.25 -7.57 -14.17
N LEU A 530 -1.58 -6.81 -13.30
CA LEU A 530 -0.13 -6.94 -13.14
C LEU A 530 0.26 -8.37 -12.71
N PRO A 531 1.49 -8.83 -12.97
CA PRO A 531 1.95 -10.16 -12.54
C PRO A 531 1.81 -10.39 -11.03
N LEU A 532 2.06 -9.35 -10.22
CA LEU A 532 1.84 -9.35 -8.77
C LEU A 532 0.79 -8.29 -8.43
N PRO A 533 -0.51 -8.57 -8.63
CA PRO A 533 -1.51 -7.51 -8.70
C PRO A 533 -1.87 -6.89 -7.36
N TYR A 534 -1.83 -7.64 -6.26
CA TYR A 534 -2.10 -7.10 -4.92
C TYR A 534 -0.91 -6.30 -4.40
N LEU A 535 0.32 -6.70 -4.76
CA LEU A 535 1.51 -5.90 -4.52
C LEU A 535 1.56 -4.65 -5.39
N GLY A 536 0.92 -4.68 -6.57
CA GLY A 536 1.03 -3.63 -7.58
C GLY A 536 2.39 -3.61 -8.27
N ALA A 537 3.01 -4.79 -8.45
CA ALA A 537 4.38 -4.92 -8.97
C ALA A 537 4.43 -5.71 -10.29
N ILE A 538 5.44 -5.41 -11.09
CA ILE A 538 5.83 -6.20 -12.26
C ILE A 538 6.93 -7.16 -11.83
N LEU A 539 6.69 -8.46 -11.99
CA LEU A 539 7.71 -9.50 -11.88
C LEU A 539 7.83 -10.19 -13.24
N LEU A 540 9.01 -10.11 -13.83
CA LEU A 540 9.38 -10.81 -15.06
C LEU A 540 10.53 -11.74 -14.74
N THR A 541 10.47 -12.98 -15.22
CA THR A 541 11.57 -13.94 -15.12
C THR A 541 12.24 -14.14 -16.48
N GLN A 542 13.22 -15.03 -16.55
CA GLN A 542 13.94 -15.34 -17.79
C GLN A 542 13.01 -15.81 -18.94
N ASP A 543 11.83 -16.34 -18.61
CA ASP A 543 10.85 -16.78 -19.60
C ASP A 543 10.11 -15.59 -20.24
N ASN A 544 10.16 -14.42 -19.61
CA ASN A 544 9.59 -13.18 -20.08
C ASN A 544 10.62 -12.32 -20.85
N ARG A 545 11.62 -12.94 -21.48
CA ARG A 545 12.77 -12.25 -22.10
C ARG A 545 12.36 -11.06 -22.96
N ASP A 546 11.41 -11.25 -23.87
CA ASP A 546 10.96 -10.18 -24.77
C ASP A 546 10.27 -9.05 -24.02
N GLN A 547 9.49 -9.39 -22.98
CA GLN A 547 8.86 -8.40 -22.12
C GLN A 547 9.88 -7.64 -21.26
N ILE A 548 10.97 -8.28 -20.83
CA ILE A 548 12.06 -7.61 -20.10
C ILE A 548 12.68 -6.53 -20.97
N VAL A 549 12.99 -6.84 -22.24
CA VAL A 549 13.53 -5.86 -23.19
C VAL A 549 12.55 -4.70 -23.39
N THR A 550 11.26 -4.99 -23.59
CA THR A 550 10.24 -3.96 -23.73
C THR A 550 10.11 -3.10 -22.47
N MET A 551 10.20 -3.70 -21.28
CA MET A 551 10.12 -2.97 -20.01
C MET A 551 11.24 -1.93 -19.88
N PHE A 552 12.46 -2.25 -20.32
CA PHE A 552 13.58 -1.30 -20.31
C PHE A 552 13.29 -0.04 -21.14
N ASN A 553 12.55 -0.16 -22.25
CA ASN A 553 12.13 0.98 -23.06
C ASN A 553 11.07 1.86 -22.38
N CYS A 554 10.42 1.36 -21.32
CA CYS A 554 9.37 2.06 -20.58
C CYS A 554 9.85 2.59 -19.23
N LEU A 555 11.09 2.33 -18.80
CA LEU A 555 11.59 2.74 -17.48
C LEU A 555 11.70 4.27 -17.33
N GLU A 556 11.74 5.02 -18.42
CA GLU A 556 11.70 6.49 -18.36
C GLU A 556 10.45 7.02 -17.63
N LEU A 557 9.35 6.27 -17.70
CA LEU A 557 8.11 6.60 -16.99
C LEU A 557 8.25 6.61 -15.46
N LEU A 558 9.28 5.95 -14.92
CA LEU A 558 9.57 6.00 -13.48
C LEU A 558 10.05 7.38 -13.02
N PHE A 559 10.51 8.20 -13.96
CA PHE A 559 11.03 9.54 -13.71
C PHE A 559 10.01 10.63 -14.09
N ASP A 560 8.82 10.23 -14.57
CA ASP A 560 7.76 11.18 -14.90
C ASP A 560 7.34 11.95 -13.64
N THR A 561 7.24 13.26 -13.77
CA THR A 561 6.61 14.09 -12.74
C THR A 561 5.11 13.82 -12.70
N VAL A 562 4.58 13.78 -11.48
CA VAL A 562 3.16 13.64 -11.24
C VAL A 562 2.59 14.96 -10.75
N GLU A 563 1.69 15.54 -11.54
CA GLU A 563 0.89 16.68 -11.15
C GLU A 563 -0.34 16.18 -10.39
N LEU A 564 -0.36 16.39 -9.09
CA LEU A 564 -1.52 16.13 -8.26
C LEU A 564 -2.36 17.41 -8.19
N LEU A 565 -3.60 17.34 -8.70
CA LEU A 565 -4.61 18.36 -8.43
C LEU A 565 -5.40 17.94 -7.18
N ALA A 566 -5.32 18.79 -6.16
CA ALA A 566 -6.01 18.66 -4.91
C ALA A 566 -6.64 20.02 -4.61
N TYR A 567 -7.78 20.31 -5.23
CA TYR A 567 -8.35 21.67 -5.27
C TYR A 567 -8.44 22.29 -3.86
N PRO A 568 -7.93 23.52 -3.66
CA PRO A 568 -7.50 24.51 -4.67
C PRO A 568 -5.99 24.56 -4.95
N PHE A 569 -5.26 23.47 -4.77
CA PHE A 569 -3.83 23.40 -5.02
C PHE A 569 -3.49 22.46 -6.17
N LYS A 570 -2.38 22.77 -6.82
CA LYS A 570 -1.67 21.88 -7.74
C LYS A 570 -0.26 21.67 -7.21
N VAL A 571 0.19 20.43 -7.14
CA VAL A 571 1.52 20.08 -6.63
C VAL A 571 2.18 19.05 -7.53
N THR A 572 3.44 19.28 -7.84
CA THR A 572 4.29 18.30 -8.51
C THR A 572 4.92 17.37 -7.46
N VAL A 573 4.72 16.07 -7.61
CA VAL A 573 5.30 15.03 -6.74
C VAL A 573 6.03 13.99 -7.58
N GLN A 574 7.06 13.40 -6.98
CA GLN A 574 7.87 12.37 -7.61
C GLN A 574 7.85 11.12 -6.70
N PRO A 575 6.98 10.13 -7.01
CA PRO A 575 6.89 8.90 -6.24
C PRO A 575 8.11 8.01 -6.48
N ALA A 576 8.50 7.23 -5.47
CA ALA A 576 9.60 6.28 -5.61
C ALA A 576 9.10 4.88 -5.98
N VAL A 577 9.90 4.19 -6.78
CA VAL A 577 9.77 2.75 -7.01
C VAL A 577 11.06 2.04 -6.61
N GLU A 578 10.91 0.80 -6.19
CA GLU A 578 12.05 -0.09 -5.97
C GLU A 578 12.27 -0.95 -7.21
N LEU A 579 13.52 -0.97 -7.68
CA LEU A 579 13.95 -1.79 -8.81
C LEU A 579 14.90 -2.87 -8.32
N SER A 580 14.65 -4.11 -8.75
CA SER A 580 15.56 -5.23 -8.53
C SER A 580 15.73 -6.02 -9.82
N PHE A 581 16.98 -6.13 -10.26
CA PHE A 581 17.34 -6.88 -11.46
C PHE A 581 18.37 -7.94 -11.12
N GLU A 582 18.15 -9.13 -11.64
CA GLU A 582 19.15 -10.16 -11.75
C GLU A 582 19.28 -10.49 -13.24
N MET A 583 20.50 -10.47 -13.77
CA MET A 583 20.76 -10.80 -15.18
C MET A 583 21.66 -12.02 -15.27
N ALA A 584 21.26 -12.98 -16.09
CA ALA A 584 22.13 -14.07 -16.52
C ALA A 584 23.15 -13.48 -17.51
N VAL A 585 24.44 -13.62 -17.19
CA VAL A 585 25.52 -13.20 -18.10
C VAL A 585 25.83 -14.36 -19.03
N ASN A 586 25.56 -14.18 -20.32
CA ASN A 586 25.92 -15.17 -21.34
C ASN A 586 27.40 -15.02 -21.73
N ASP A 587 28.29 -15.61 -20.95
CA ASP A 587 29.68 -15.83 -21.38
C ASP A 587 29.86 -17.30 -21.76
N LEU A 588 29.47 -17.64 -22.99
CA LEU A 588 29.54 -18.99 -23.55
C LEU A 588 30.96 -19.47 -23.84
N GLN A 589 32.00 -18.64 -23.69
CA GLN A 589 33.33 -19.01 -24.20
C GLN A 589 34.51 -18.87 -23.22
N LYS A 590 34.51 -17.99 -22.22
CA LYS A 590 35.72 -17.85 -21.37
C LYS A 590 35.49 -17.64 -19.88
N HIS A 591 34.34 -17.11 -19.45
CA HIS A 591 34.14 -16.77 -18.04
C HIS A 591 32.72 -17.03 -17.50
N HIS A 592 32.17 -18.25 -17.72
CA HIS A 592 31.20 -18.88 -16.79
C HIS A 592 31.64 -18.76 -15.30
N THR A 593 32.94 -18.54 -15.14
CA THR A 593 33.80 -18.32 -13.99
C THR A 593 33.50 -17.23 -12.95
N LYS A 594 33.15 -16.04 -13.45
CA LYS A 594 33.50 -14.76 -12.82
C LYS A 594 32.32 -13.78 -12.73
N HIS A 595 31.16 -14.27 -12.33
CA HIS A 595 29.91 -13.50 -12.23
C HIS A 595 29.82 -12.62 -10.96
N THR A 596 30.95 -12.11 -10.44
CA THR A 596 31.11 -11.85 -9.00
C THR A 596 31.04 -10.39 -8.55
N TYR A 597 31.08 -9.39 -9.45
CA TYR A 597 31.25 -7.99 -9.00
C TYR A 597 29.96 -7.26 -8.58
N LEU A 598 28.78 -7.62 -9.11
CA LEU A 598 27.50 -7.03 -8.66
C LEU A 598 26.89 -7.76 -7.44
N LYS A 599 27.51 -8.86 -6.97
CA LYS A 599 26.93 -9.75 -5.95
C LYS A 599 27.42 -9.49 -4.52
N ALA A 600 28.47 -8.68 -4.35
CA ALA A 600 29.11 -8.48 -3.04
C ALA A 600 28.50 -7.35 -2.20
N ASN A 601 27.77 -6.42 -2.81
CA ASN A 601 27.04 -5.35 -2.13
C ASN A 601 25.68 -5.15 -2.80
N PRO A 602 24.65 -5.91 -2.41
CA PRO A 602 23.31 -5.67 -2.92
C PRO A 602 22.84 -4.29 -2.44
N SER A 603 22.51 -3.41 -3.38
CA SER A 603 21.84 -2.16 -3.08
C SER A 603 20.45 -2.24 -3.67
N VAL A 604 19.43 -2.17 -2.80
CA VAL A 604 18.12 -1.69 -3.25
C VAL A 604 18.34 -0.22 -3.53
N ILE A 605 18.28 0.14 -4.81
CA ILE A 605 18.45 1.53 -5.18
C ILE A 605 17.05 2.11 -5.30
N SER A 606 16.68 2.92 -4.31
CA SER A 606 15.54 3.80 -4.41
C SER A 606 15.84 4.81 -5.50
N VAL A 607 15.04 4.80 -6.56
CA VAL A 607 15.19 5.76 -7.66
C VAL A 607 14.62 7.09 -7.17
N ASP A 608 15.50 7.98 -6.69
CA ASP A 608 15.17 9.40 -6.53
C ASP A 608 15.14 10.05 -7.93
N PRO A 609 14.26 11.01 -8.21
CA PRO A 609 14.20 11.74 -9.49
C PRO A 609 15.50 12.40 -9.96
N ASN A 610 16.45 12.72 -9.07
CA ASN A 610 17.80 13.17 -9.47
C ASN A 610 18.79 12.02 -9.69
N SER A 611 18.36 10.77 -9.44
CA SER A 611 19.17 9.58 -9.64
C SER A 611 19.37 9.31 -11.12
N LYS A 612 20.62 9.33 -11.55
CA LYS A 612 21.01 8.79 -12.85
C LYS A 612 21.35 7.32 -12.67
N PHE A 613 20.56 6.44 -13.26
CA PHE A 613 20.95 5.04 -13.41
C PHE A 613 21.62 4.82 -14.75
N THR A 614 22.82 4.26 -14.72
CA THR A 614 23.46 3.73 -15.92
C THR A 614 23.03 2.27 -16.05
N ILE A 615 22.07 2.00 -16.94
CA ILE A 615 21.73 0.63 -17.30
C ILE A 615 22.70 0.19 -18.39
N LEU A 616 23.64 -0.70 -18.04
CA LEU A 616 24.49 -1.36 -19.03
C LEU A 616 23.66 -2.41 -19.77
N VAL A 617 22.93 -1.98 -20.80
CA VAL A 617 22.27 -2.90 -21.71
C VAL A 617 23.33 -3.46 -22.65
N THR A 618 23.63 -4.76 -22.55
CA THR A 618 24.52 -5.41 -23.51
C THR A 618 23.77 -5.56 -24.84
N THR A 619 24.00 -4.67 -25.78
CA THR A 619 23.57 -4.81 -27.18
C THR A 619 24.51 -5.76 -27.92
N ASP A 620 24.67 -7.01 -27.46
CA ASP A 620 25.38 -7.98 -28.28
C ASP A 620 24.43 -8.40 -29.42
N SER A 621 24.65 -7.84 -30.59
CA SER A 621 23.94 -8.09 -31.86
C SER A 621 24.13 -9.52 -32.40
N ARG A 622 24.47 -10.49 -31.53
CA ARG A 622 24.70 -11.91 -31.86
C ARG A 622 23.68 -12.85 -31.23
N TRP A 623 22.43 -12.40 -31.11
CA TRP A 623 21.29 -13.26 -30.79
C TRP A 623 20.46 -13.54 -32.05
N ARG A 624 20.88 -14.55 -32.81
CA ARG A 624 20.02 -15.35 -33.68
C ARG A 624 20.08 -16.80 -33.24
#